data_AF-A0A6A0IQH0-F1
#
_entry.id   AF-A0A6A0IQH0-F1
#
_cell.length_a   1.000
_cell.length_b   1.000
_cell.length_c   1.000
_cell.angle_alpha   90.00
_cell.angle_beta   90.00
_cell.angle_gamma   90.00
#
_symmetry.space_group_name_H-M   'P 1'
#
loop_
_entity.id
_entity.type
_entity.pdbx_description
1 polymer ?
#
loop_
_entity_poly.entity_id
_entity_poly.type
_entity_poly.pdbx_seq_one_letter_code
_entity_poly.pdbx_strand_id
1 'polypeptide(L)'
;MKPTRLLAPALLLAALPGLATLDNQRAFKEYAGKLAPESAVLLGKCTTCHVKPLPKKDDAAHNPYGKALAATISAKPGSTPDFKAVEPLDSDEDGATNLEEIRKGTNPGDPRSK
;
A
#
# COMPACT_ATOMS: atom_id res chain seq x y z
N MET A 1 -22.11 -31.98 43.45
CA MET A 1 -20.98 -31.69 42.55
C MET A 1 -21.50 -30.79 41.44
N LYS A 2 -21.10 -29.50 41.39
CA LYS A 2 -21.55 -28.55 40.37
C LYS A 2 -20.48 -28.46 39.27
N PRO A 3 -20.83 -28.54 37.98
CA PRO A 3 -19.83 -28.43 36.91
C PRO A 3 -19.41 -26.97 36.75
N THR A 4 -18.14 -26.71 37.04
CA THR A 4 -17.47 -25.42 36.80
C THR A 4 -17.35 -25.23 35.28
N ARG A 5 -18.15 -24.32 34.72
CA ARG A 5 -18.01 -23.90 33.32
C ARG A 5 -16.81 -22.96 33.21
N LEU A 6 -15.69 -23.46 32.70
CA LEU A 6 -14.55 -22.66 32.26
C LEU A 6 -14.97 -21.83 31.04
N LEU A 7 -15.14 -20.52 31.23
CA LEU A 7 -15.19 -19.57 30.13
C LEU A 7 -13.76 -19.29 29.65
N ALA A 8 -13.39 -19.85 28.51
CA ALA A 8 -12.20 -19.42 27.78
C ALA A 8 -12.46 -18.04 27.15
N PRO A 9 -11.59 -17.05 27.32
CA PRO A 9 -11.74 -15.78 26.63
C PRO A 9 -11.35 -15.99 25.16
N ALA A 10 -12.33 -15.91 24.26
CA ALA A 10 -12.09 -15.78 22.84
C ALA A 10 -11.42 -14.42 22.59
N LEU A 11 -10.09 -14.43 22.45
CA LEU A 11 -9.33 -13.26 22.01
C LEU A 11 -9.65 -13.04 20.53
N LEU A 12 -10.69 -12.26 20.24
CA LEU A 12 -10.97 -11.76 18.89
C LEU A 12 -9.84 -10.81 18.49
N LEU A 13 -8.87 -11.32 17.73
CA LEU A 13 -7.91 -10.48 17.00
C LEU A 13 -8.66 -9.83 15.83
N ALA A 14 -9.37 -8.74 16.10
CA ALA A 14 -9.95 -7.90 15.05
C ALA A 14 -8.80 -7.19 14.34
N ALA A 15 -8.42 -7.68 13.15
CA ALA A 15 -7.51 -6.98 12.26
C ALA A 15 -8.13 -5.63 11.87
N LEU A 16 -7.67 -4.55 12.50
CA LEU A 16 -8.15 -3.21 12.21
C LEU A 16 -7.63 -2.78 10.83
N PRO A 17 -8.50 -2.39 9.88
CA PRO A 17 -8.10 -2.06 8.52
C PRO A 17 -7.16 -0.84 8.43
N GLY A 18 -7.10 0.01 9.47
CA GLY A 18 -6.18 1.15 9.53
C GLY A 18 -4.71 0.77 9.76
N LEU A 19 -4.42 -0.42 10.29
CA LEU A 19 -3.05 -0.92 10.43
C LEU A 19 -2.49 -1.36 9.07
N ALA A 20 -3.32 -2.03 8.26
CA ALA A 20 -2.94 -2.50 6.94
C ALA A 20 -2.44 -1.36 6.01
N THR A 21 -3.04 -0.17 6.09
CA THR A 21 -2.59 1.00 5.31
C THR A 21 -1.21 1.52 5.71
N LEU A 22 -0.89 1.52 7.01
CA LEU A 22 0.42 1.98 7.49
C LEU A 22 1.51 0.94 7.20
N ASP A 23 1.16 -0.34 7.31
CA ASP A 23 2.06 -1.44 6.94
C ASP A 23 2.37 -1.42 5.44
N ASN A 24 1.38 -1.12 4.60
CA ASN A 24 1.59 -0.96 3.15
C ASN A 24 2.50 0.22 2.82
N GLN A 25 2.32 1.37 3.49
CA GLN A 25 3.22 2.51 3.30
C GLN A 25 4.66 2.16 3.73
N ARG A 26 4.82 1.48 4.86
CA ARG A 26 6.14 1.05 5.35
C ARG A 26 6.80 0.07 4.38
N ALA A 27 6.06 -0.93 3.93
CA ALA A 27 6.52 -1.92 2.96
C ALA A 27 6.93 -1.23 1.65
N PHE A 28 6.15 -0.27 1.16
CA PHE A 28 6.49 0.51 -0.03
C PHE A 28 7.76 1.35 0.17
N LYS A 29 7.91 2.03 1.32
CA LYS A 29 9.12 2.81 1.61
C LYS A 29 10.37 1.95 1.63
N GLU A 30 10.30 0.78 2.25
CA GLU A 30 11.40 -0.19 2.25
C GLU A 30 11.70 -0.68 0.83
N TYR A 31 10.66 -0.98 0.06
CA TYR A 31 10.77 -1.42 -1.32
C TYR A 31 11.42 -0.36 -2.22
N ALA A 32 10.85 0.84 -2.26
CA ALA A 32 11.33 1.95 -3.05
C ALA A 32 12.76 2.35 -2.65
N GLY A 33 13.08 2.36 -1.36
CA GLY A 33 14.43 2.66 -0.86
C GLY A 33 15.50 1.64 -1.29
N LYS A 34 15.12 0.38 -1.54
CA LYS A 34 16.02 -0.64 -2.12
C LYS A 34 16.27 -0.41 -3.62
N LEU A 35 15.33 0.24 -4.33
CA LEU A 35 15.46 0.57 -5.75
C LEU A 35 16.27 1.84 -5.96
N ALA A 36 15.98 2.88 -5.18
CA ALA A 36 16.71 4.14 -5.12
C ALA A 36 16.53 4.76 -3.71
N PRO A 37 17.61 5.03 -2.95
CA PRO A 37 17.52 5.45 -1.54
C PRO A 37 16.62 6.68 -1.29
N GLU A 38 16.64 7.65 -2.19
CA GLU A 38 15.86 8.89 -2.13
C GLU A 38 14.36 8.65 -2.33
N SER A 39 13.99 7.59 -3.06
CA SER A 39 12.59 7.30 -3.38
C SER A 39 11.76 6.95 -2.16
N ALA A 40 12.36 6.38 -1.12
CA ALA A 40 11.69 6.16 0.16
C ALA A 40 11.19 7.46 0.81
N VAL A 41 11.89 8.58 0.57
CA VAL A 41 11.53 9.91 1.09
C VAL A 41 10.56 10.61 0.15
N LEU A 42 10.84 10.58 -1.16
CA LEU A 42 10.04 11.27 -2.17
C LEU A 42 8.65 10.66 -2.33
N LEU A 43 8.58 9.33 -2.32
CA LEU A 43 7.39 8.52 -2.61
C LEU A 43 6.80 7.84 -1.36
N GLY A 44 7.38 8.02 -0.18
CA GLY A 44 6.87 7.45 1.08
C GLY A 44 5.58 8.09 1.61
N LYS A 45 4.79 8.75 0.76
CA LYS A 45 3.60 9.55 1.12
C LYS A 45 2.33 8.77 0.77
N CYS A 46 1.23 9.06 1.47
CA CYS A 46 -0.06 8.44 1.14
C CYS A 46 -0.52 8.75 -0.28
N THR A 47 -0.12 9.92 -0.82
CA THR A 47 -0.45 10.36 -2.19
C THR A 47 0.19 9.51 -3.29
N THR A 48 1.14 8.63 -2.96
CA THR A 48 1.73 7.71 -3.92
C THR A 48 0.74 6.64 -4.37
N CYS A 49 -0.17 6.22 -3.47
CA CYS A 49 -1.21 5.23 -3.79
C CYS A 49 -2.64 5.81 -3.73
N HIS A 50 -2.84 6.92 -3.01
CA HIS A 50 -4.15 7.54 -2.84
C HIS A 50 -4.23 8.90 -3.52
N VAL A 51 -5.45 9.32 -3.85
CA VAL A 51 -5.69 10.67 -4.39
C VAL A 51 -5.56 11.76 -3.32
N LYS A 52 -5.71 11.41 -2.03
CA LYS A 52 -5.69 12.35 -0.90
C LYS A 52 -4.44 12.14 -0.03
N PRO A 53 -3.83 13.21 0.52
CA PRO A 53 -2.64 13.10 1.38
C PRO A 53 -2.86 12.37 2.71
N LEU A 54 -4.08 12.39 3.23
CA LEU A 54 -4.45 11.69 4.46
C LEU A 54 -5.88 11.13 4.32
N PRO A 55 -6.02 10.00 3.61
CA PRO A 55 -7.33 9.40 3.40
C PRO A 55 -7.91 8.91 4.72
N LYS A 56 -9.22 9.12 4.89
CA LYS A 56 -9.99 8.46 5.96
C LYS A 56 -10.50 7.13 5.44
N LYS A 57 -10.90 6.23 6.34
CA LYS A 57 -11.41 4.89 5.99
C LYS A 57 -12.50 4.93 4.92
N ASP A 58 -13.37 5.94 4.98
CA ASP A 58 -14.55 6.07 4.14
C ASP A 58 -14.27 6.86 2.84
N ASP A 59 -13.03 7.33 2.68
CA ASP A 59 -12.60 8.28 1.64
C ASP A 59 -11.13 8.03 1.26
N ALA A 60 -10.83 6.75 0.98
CA ALA A 60 -9.50 6.25 0.66
C ALA A 60 -9.36 5.89 -0.82
N ALA A 61 -9.90 6.72 -1.72
CA ALA A 61 -9.81 6.48 -3.15
C ALA A 61 -8.35 6.33 -3.61
N HIS A 62 -8.08 5.26 -4.35
CA HIS A 62 -6.77 5.00 -4.94
C HIS A 62 -6.57 5.81 -6.22
N ASN A 63 -5.34 6.30 -6.44
CA ASN A 63 -4.88 6.77 -7.75
C ASN A 63 -4.65 5.55 -8.68
N PRO A 64 -4.29 5.74 -9.96
CA PRO A 64 -4.10 4.61 -10.88
C PRO A 64 -3.10 3.57 -10.37
N TYR A 65 -1.94 3.98 -9.87
CA TYR A 65 -0.95 3.08 -9.25
C TYR A 65 -1.49 2.30 -8.05
N GLY A 66 -2.18 2.98 -7.13
CA GLY A 66 -2.80 2.35 -5.97
C GLY A 66 -3.88 1.34 -6.35
N LYS A 67 -4.60 1.54 -7.47
CA LYS A 67 -5.55 0.56 -8.00
C LYS A 67 -4.84 -0.68 -8.53
N ALA A 68 -3.73 -0.49 -9.26
CA ALA A 68 -2.90 -1.59 -9.73
C ALA A 68 -2.36 -2.42 -8.54
N LEU A 69 -1.85 -1.76 -7.50
CA LEU A 69 -1.41 -2.43 -6.27
C LEU A 69 -2.56 -3.14 -5.53
N ALA A 70 -3.73 -2.52 -5.44
CA ALA A 70 -4.87 -3.14 -4.77
C ALA A 70 -5.29 -4.46 -5.44
N ALA A 71 -5.11 -4.59 -6.76
CA ALA A 71 -5.37 -5.82 -7.50
C ALA A 71 -4.37 -6.96 -7.19
N THR A 72 -3.23 -6.67 -6.55
CA THR A 72 -2.22 -7.67 -6.18
C THR A 72 -2.31 -8.14 -4.73
N ILE A 73 -3.17 -7.50 -3.92
CA ILE A 73 -3.36 -7.86 -2.51
C ILE A 73 -4.16 -9.16 -2.40
N SER A 74 -3.59 -10.17 -1.74
CA SER A 74 -4.31 -11.41 -1.45
C SER A 74 -5.41 -11.16 -0.41
N ALA A 75 -6.51 -11.93 -0.47
CA ALA A 75 -7.61 -11.84 0.50
C ALA A 75 -7.22 -12.22 1.95
N LYS A 76 -5.97 -12.65 2.19
CA LYS A 76 -5.49 -12.99 3.54
C LYS A 76 -5.27 -11.72 4.36
N PRO A 77 -5.73 -11.66 5.62
CA PRO A 77 -5.45 -10.54 6.51
C PRO A 77 -3.94 -10.29 6.64
N GLY A 78 -3.53 -9.03 6.55
CA GLY A 78 -2.12 -8.62 6.66
C GLY A 78 -1.27 -8.82 5.40
N SER A 79 -1.89 -9.14 4.26
CA SER A 79 -1.16 -9.21 2.99
C SER A 79 -0.66 -7.83 2.55
N THR A 80 0.60 -7.74 2.18
CA THR A 80 1.17 -6.57 1.49
C THR A 80 0.96 -6.68 -0.02
N PRO A 81 0.87 -5.56 -0.75
CA PRO A 81 0.87 -5.57 -2.21
C PRO A 81 2.12 -6.23 -2.78
N ASP A 82 1.97 -6.90 -3.93
CA ASP A 82 3.10 -7.30 -4.77
C ASP A 82 3.52 -6.10 -5.62
N PHE A 83 4.57 -5.40 -5.19
CA PHE A 83 5.11 -4.24 -5.90
C PHE A 83 5.76 -4.63 -7.24
N LYS A 84 6.39 -5.81 -7.32
CA LYS A 84 7.07 -6.27 -8.54
C LYS A 84 6.08 -6.60 -9.65
N ALA A 85 4.92 -7.13 -9.28
CA ALA A 85 3.87 -7.46 -10.25
C ALA A 85 3.37 -6.23 -11.03
N VAL A 86 3.47 -5.02 -10.46
CA VAL A 86 3.04 -3.79 -11.13
C VAL A 86 4.19 -3.01 -11.78
N GLU A 87 5.45 -3.36 -11.52
CA GLU A 87 6.61 -2.63 -12.09
C GLU A 87 6.58 -2.40 -13.60
N PRO A 88 6.18 -3.38 -14.44
CA PRO A 88 6.18 -3.20 -15.89
C PRO A 88 5.01 -2.38 -16.44
N LEU A 89 4.03 -2.05 -15.59
CA LEU A 89 2.87 -1.26 -15.99
C LEU A 89 3.24 0.23 -16.04
N ASP A 90 2.56 0.96 -16.90
CA ASP A 90 2.46 2.42 -16.91
C ASP A 90 1.07 2.74 -16.34
N SER A 91 0.98 2.96 -15.02
CA SER A 91 -0.34 2.96 -14.36
C SER A 91 -1.14 4.23 -14.66
N ASP A 92 -0.45 5.36 -14.86
CA ASP A 92 -1.05 6.65 -15.12
C ASP A 92 -1.00 7.09 -16.59
N GLU A 93 -0.50 6.22 -17.46
CA GLU A 93 -0.50 6.35 -18.92
C GLU A 93 0.32 7.57 -19.40
N ASP A 94 1.41 7.87 -18.67
CA ASP A 94 2.30 9.01 -18.94
C ASP A 94 3.48 8.67 -19.87
N GLY A 95 3.66 7.39 -20.19
CA GLY A 95 4.69 6.85 -21.06
C GLY A 95 5.94 6.32 -20.35
N ALA A 96 6.00 6.39 -19.01
CA ALA A 96 7.02 5.74 -18.21
C ALA A 96 6.43 4.54 -17.45
N THR A 97 7.23 3.50 -17.26
CA THR A 97 6.83 2.39 -16.37
C THR A 97 6.91 2.82 -14.91
N ASN A 98 6.08 2.22 -14.07
CA ASN A 98 6.09 2.43 -12.62
C ASN A 98 7.49 2.28 -12.02
N LEU A 99 8.28 1.32 -12.51
CA LEU A 99 9.65 1.09 -12.05
C LEU A 99 10.61 2.23 -12.43
N GLU A 100 10.50 2.75 -13.65
CA GLU A 100 11.31 3.89 -14.09
C GLU A 100 11.04 5.12 -13.25
N GLU A 101 9.77 5.36 -12.93
CA GLU A 101 9.35 6.47 -12.08
C GLU A 101 9.79 6.31 -10.62
N ILE A 102 9.58 5.13 -10.04
CA ILE A 102 10.04 4.84 -8.67
C ILE A 102 11.55 5.05 -8.55
N ARG A 103 12.35 4.65 -9.56
CA ARG A 103 13.80 4.90 -9.57
C ARG A 103 14.17 6.38 -9.72
N LYS A 104 13.35 7.17 -10.40
CA LYS A 104 13.52 8.63 -10.53
C LYS A 104 12.98 9.41 -9.34
N GLY A 105 12.21 8.75 -8.46
CA GLY A 105 11.51 9.40 -7.37
C GLY A 105 10.26 10.17 -7.80
N THR A 106 9.72 9.88 -9.00
CA THR A 106 8.45 10.41 -9.50
C THR A 106 7.28 9.48 -9.14
N ASN A 107 6.07 10.04 -9.07
CA ASN A 107 4.90 9.33 -8.57
C ASN A 107 4.19 8.56 -9.69
N PRO A 108 4.19 7.21 -9.68
CA PRO A 108 3.63 6.37 -10.75
C PRO A 108 2.11 6.38 -10.88
N GLY A 109 1.43 7.19 -10.07
CA GLY A 109 0.00 7.41 -10.14
C GLY A 109 -0.38 8.86 -10.40
N ASP A 110 0.55 9.71 -10.84
CA ASP A 110 0.31 11.11 -11.21
C ASP A 110 1.06 11.45 -12.51
N PRO A 111 0.37 11.55 -13.66
CA PRO A 111 1.00 11.69 -14.98
C PRO A 111 1.70 13.05 -15.20
N ARG A 112 1.63 13.92 -14.19
CA ARG A 112 2.29 15.23 -14.15
C ARG A 112 3.51 15.25 -13.24
N SER A 113 3.84 14.15 -12.57
CA SER A 113 5.04 14.02 -11.74
C SER A 113 6.25 13.76 -12.64
N LYS A 114 7.21 14.69 -12.70
CA LYS A 114 8.42 14.55 -13.53
C LYS A 114 9.69 14.96 -12.79
#